data_AF-A0A958SP66-F1
#
_entry.id   AF-A0A958SP66-F1
#
_cell.length_a   1.000
_cell.length_b   1.000
_cell.length_c   1.000
_cell.angle_alpha   90.00
_cell.angle_beta   90.00
_cell.angle_gamma   90.00
#
_symmetry.space_group_name_H-M   'P 1'
#
loop_
_entity.id
_entity.type
_entity.pdbx_description
1 polymer ?
#
loop_
_entity_poly.entity_id
_entity_poly.type
_entity_poly.pdbx_seq_one_letter_code
_entity_poly.pdbx_strand_id
1 'polypeptide(L)'
;MKQITSPHNPLIKQLVQLKDKSRERKKSGQFVIEGQRELSLAMEGSYQIETLLFCPELISLNDSAIQLSNGSTEIIEISKEVYQKLAHRETTEGILAV
;
A
#
# COMPACT_ATOMS: atom_id res chain seq x y z
N MET A 1 -9.10 -9.83 -8.66
CA MET A 1 -8.29 -8.73 -8.08
C MET A 1 -9.14 -7.47 -8.05
N LYS A 2 -9.04 -6.65 -7.02
CA LYS A 2 -9.84 -5.43 -6.85
C LYS A 2 -9.13 -4.24 -7.47
N GLN A 3 -9.90 -3.29 -8.01
CA GLN A 3 -9.39 -2.04 -8.56
C GLN A 3 -10.03 -0.83 -7.86
N ILE A 4 -9.22 0.17 -7.51
CA ILE A 4 -9.69 1.43 -6.93
C ILE A 4 -9.10 2.60 -7.72
N THR A 5 -9.97 3.28 -8.48
CA THR A 5 -9.58 4.46 -9.26
C THR A 5 -9.97 5.77 -8.59
N SER A 6 -10.95 5.76 -7.69
CA SER A 6 -11.46 6.97 -7.01
C SER A 6 -10.66 7.33 -5.75
N PRO A 7 -10.11 8.55 -5.65
CA PRO A 7 -9.47 9.04 -4.42
C PRO A 7 -10.44 9.25 -3.25
N HIS A 8 -11.74 9.22 -3.50
CA HIS A 8 -12.78 9.36 -2.47
C HIS A 8 -13.22 8.03 -1.87
N ASN A 9 -12.67 6.91 -2.35
CA ASN A 9 -12.97 5.57 -1.85
C ASN A 9 -12.72 5.48 -0.32
N PRO A 10 -13.62 4.84 0.45
CA PRO A 10 -13.49 4.74 1.91
C PRO A 10 -12.15 4.16 2.38
N LEU A 11 -11.63 3.14 1.69
CA LEU A 11 -10.33 2.55 2.02
C LEU A 11 -9.21 3.59 1.87
N ILE A 12 -9.19 4.32 0.77
CA ILE A 12 -8.17 5.35 0.51
C ILE A 12 -8.24 6.45 1.58
N LYS A 13 -9.44 6.85 2.01
CA LYS A 13 -9.60 7.80 3.13
C LYS A 13 -9.03 7.23 4.45
N GLN A 14 -9.24 5.95 4.73
CA GLN A 14 -8.68 5.28 5.91
C GLN A 14 -7.14 5.25 5.85
N LEU A 15 -6.57 4.89 4.69
CA LEU A 15 -5.11 4.84 4.50
C LEU A 15 -4.46 6.21 4.70
N VAL A 16 -5.07 7.29 4.19
CA VAL A 16 -4.62 8.66 4.47
C VAL A 16 -4.64 8.95 5.98
N GLN A 17 -5.69 8.53 6.70
CA GLN A 17 -5.74 8.72 8.14
C GLN A 17 -4.67 7.92 8.90
N LEU A 18 -4.39 6.67 8.49
CA LEU A 18 -3.32 5.86 9.06
C LEU A 18 -1.94 6.50 8.82
N LYS A 19 -1.73 7.07 7.63
CA LYS A 19 -0.51 7.83 7.30
C LYS A 19 -0.35 9.06 8.21
N ASP A 20 -1.38 9.89 8.29
CA ASP A 20 -1.27 11.23 8.89
C ASP A 20 -1.45 11.25 10.41
N LYS A 21 -2.22 10.32 10.98
CA LYS A 21 -2.65 10.39 12.39
C LYS A 21 -2.08 9.25 13.22
N SER A 22 -1.15 9.58 14.13
CA SER A 22 -0.63 8.62 15.12
C SER A 22 -1.73 7.96 15.96
N ARG A 23 -2.82 8.68 16.27
CA ARG A 23 -3.96 8.14 17.01
C ARG A 23 -4.62 6.97 16.29
N GLU A 24 -4.79 7.06 14.97
CA GLU A 24 -5.42 5.99 14.18
C GLU A 24 -4.52 4.76 14.14
N ARG A 25 -3.21 4.94 13.94
CA ARG A 25 -2.23 3.82 13.99
C ARG A 25 -2.24 3.10 15.34
N LYS A 26 -2.28 3.85 16.44
CA LYS A 26 -2.35 3.26 17.79
C LYS A 26 -3.66 2.50 18.03
N LYS A 27 -4.76 2.96 17.42
CA LYS A 27 -6.09 2.36 17.58
C LYS A 27 -6.23 1.08 16.76
N SER A 28 -5.76 1.07 15.51
CA SER A 28 -5.85 -0.10 14.63
C SER A 28 -4.70 -1.08 14.80
N GLY A 29 -3.54 -0.63 15.31
CA GLY A 29 -2.30 -1.41 15.30
C GLY A 29 -1.64 -1.49 13.91
N GLN A 30 -2.12 -0.70 12.95
CA GLN A 30 -1.71 -0.73 11.55
C GLN A 30 -0.98 0.54 11.14
N PHE A 31 -0.17 0.46 10.10
CA PHE A 31 0.51 1.62 9.51
C PHE A 31 0.73 1.39 8.02
N VAL A 32 0.86 2.48 7.27
CA VAL A 32 1.15 2.41 5.83
C VAL A 32 2.67 2.40 5.65
N ILE A 33 3.15 1.49 4.80
CA ILE A 33 4.50 1.51 4.24
C ILE A 33 4.45 1.83 2.75
N GLU A 34 5.50 2.48 2.27
CA GLU A 34 5.63 2.94 0.89
C GLU A 34 7.02 2.51 0.39
N GLY A 35 7.08 1.84 -0.76
CA GLY A 35 8.32 1.34 -1.34
C GLY A 35 8.51 -0.18 -1.22
N GLN A 36 9.22 -0.75 -2.20
CA GLN A 36 9.58 -2.16 -2.26
C GLN A 36 10.57 -2.51 -1.16
N ARG A 37 11.53 -1.63 -0.88
CA ARG A 37 12.53 -1.85 0.18
C ARG A 37 11.88 -1.99 1.55
N GLU A 38 10.98 -1.08 1.89
CA GLU A 38 10.23 -1.09 3.14
C GLU A 38 9.33 -2.32 3.24
N LEU A 39 8.71 -2.74 2.12
CA LEU A 39 7.93 -3.97 2.06
C LEU A 39 8.80 -5.21 2.33
N SER A 40 9.97 -5.32 1.71
CA SER A 40 10.92 -6.40 1.98
C SER A 40 11.33 -6.45 3.45
N LEU A 41 11.68 -5.31 4.05
CA LEU A 41 12.04 -5.22 5.47
C LEU A 41 10.88 -5.61 6.40
N ALA A 42 9.64 -5.24 6.07
CA ALA A 42 8.47 -5.64 6.83
C ALA A 42 8.27 -7.16 6.79
N MET A 43 8.43 -7.77 5.62
CA MET A 43 8.33 -9.23 5.46
C MET A 43 9.45 -9.97 6.21
N GLU A 44 10.70 -9.49 6.11
CA GLU A 44 11.84 -10.01 6.89
C GLU A 44 11.61 -9.87 8.40
N GLY A 45 11.00 -8.76 8.81
CA GLY A 45 10.60 -8.48 10.18
C GLY A 45 9.40 -9.29 10.67
N SER A 46 8.88 -10.23 9.87
CA SER A 46 7.69 -11.04 10.18
C SER A 46 6.43 -10.22 10.45
N TYR A 47 6.32 -9.04 9.84
CA TYR A 47 5.06 -8.30 9.81
C TYR A 47 4.06 -8.99 8.89
N GLN A 48 2.79 -9.00 9.30
CA GLN A 48 1.71 -9.49 8.47
C GLN A 48 1.23 -8.37 7.55
N ILE A 49 1.38 -8.57 6.24
CA ILE A 49 0.86 -7.64 5.23
C ILE A 49 -0.61 -7.96 4.97
N GLU A 50 -1.50 -7.04 5.34
CA GLU A 50 -2.94 -7.19 5.16
C GLU A 50 -3.37 -6.80 3.75
N THR A 51 -2.84 -5.69 3.24
CA THR A 51 -3.23 -5.16 1.93
C THR A 51 -2.02 -4.60 1.20
N LEU A 52 -1.88 -4.96 -0.07
CA LEU A 52 -0.87 -4.43 -0.97
C LEU A 52 -1.56 -3.65 -2.09
N LEU A 53 -1.22 -2.37 -2.23
CA LEU A 53 -1.71 -1.50 -3.28
C LEU A 53 -0.60 -1.23 -4.30
N PHE A 54 -0.89 -1.42 -5.57
CA PHE A 54 0.09 -1.13 -6.63
C PHE A 54 -0.50 -0.32 -7.78
N CYS A 55 0.32 0.55 -8.37
CA CYS A 55 -0.05 1.36 -9.52
C CYS A 55 0.55 0.74 -10.80
N PRO A 56 -0.27 0.23 -11.74
CA PRO A 56 0.19 -0.51 -12.92
C PRO A 56 0.96 0.38 -13.90
N GLU A 57 0.79 1.71 -13.80
CA GLU A 57 1.58 2.68 -14.57
C GLU A 57 3.03 2.80 -14.09
N LEU A 58 3.34 2.36 -12.86
CA LEU A 58 4.65 2.51 -12.23
C LEU A 58 5.33 1.16 -11.94
N ILE A 59 4.56 0.12 -11.66
CA ILE A 59 5.07 -1.22 -11.33
C ILE A 59 4.16 -2.30 -11.93
N SER A 60 4.76 -3.37 -12.46
CA SER A 60 4.02 -4.50 -13.01
C SER A 60 3.52 -5.44 -11.91
N LEU A 61 2.36 -6.05 -12.09
CA LEU A 61 1.85 -7.09 -11.18
C LEU A 61 2.84 -8.27 -11.01
N ASN A 62 3.65 -8.55 -12.04
CA ASN A 62 4.65 -9.61 -12.03
C ASN A 62 5.94 -9.24 -11.29
N ASP A 63 6.01 -8.04 -10.72
CA ASP A 63 7.17 -7.62 -9.92
C ASP A 63 7.34 -8.52 -8.70
N SER A 64 8.57 -8.91 -8.42
CA SER A 64 8.93 -9.79 -7.31
C SER A 64 8.40 -9.29 -5.96
N ALA A 65 8.35 -7.98 -5.73
CA ALA A 65 7.84 -7.38 -4.49
C ALA A 65 6.35 -7.71 -4.26
N ILE A 66 5.57 -7.79 -5.33
CA ILE A 66 4.15 -8.14 -5.27
C ILE A 66 3.97 -9.65 -5.11
N GLN A 67 4.77 -10.44 -5.83
CA GLN A 67 4.74 -11.90 -5.76
C GLN A 67 5.20 -12.45 -4.40
N LEU A 68 5.96 -11.66 -3.63
CA LEU A 68 6.36 -11.97 -2.26
C LEU A 68 5.20 -11.91 -1.25
N SER A 69 4.08 -11.26 -1.61
CA SER A 69 2.90 -11.24 -0.74
C SER A 69 2.24 -12.63 -0.70
N ASN A 70 2.19 -13.22 0.49
CA ASN A 70 1.60 -14.54 0.71
C ASN A 70 0.08 -14.53 0.44
N GLY A 71 -0.53 -15.70 0.22
CA GLY A 71 -1.93 -15.85 -0.19
C GLY A 71 -3.04 -15.28 0.72
N SER A 72 -2.68 -14.64 1.84
CA SER A 72 -3.59 -13.91 2.73
C SER A 72 -3.61 -12.39 2.51
N THR A 73 -2.70 -11.84 1.70
CA THR A 73 -2.62 -10.40 1.43
C THR A 73 -3.63 -10.01 0.34
N GLU A 74 -4.47 -9.00 0.60
CA GLU A 74 -5.36 -8.44 -0.42
C GLU A 74 -4.56 -7.57 -1.40
N ILE A 75 -4.45 -7.98 -2.66
CA ILE A 75 -3.81 -7.20 -3.71
C ILE A 75 -4.85 -6.32 -4.42
N ILE A 76 -4.60 -5.01 -4.42
CA ILE A 76 -5.47 -3.99 -5.00
C ILE A 76 -4.68 -3.16 -6.01
N GLU A 77 -5.19 -3.08 -7.23
CA GLU A 77 -4.67 -2.15 -8.23
C GLU A 77 -5.29 -0.77 -8.03
N ILE A 78 -4.46 0.28 -8.11
CA ILE A 78 -4.87 1.66 -7.92
C ILE A 78 -4.46 2.56 -9.08
N SER A 79 -5.30 3.55 -9.37
CA SER A 79 -4.97 4.59 -10.36
C SER A 79 -3.79 5.44 -9.89
N LYS A 80 -3.10 6.08 -10.84
CA LYS A 80 -2.04 7.05 -10.51
C LYS A 80 -2.52 8.20 -9.62
N GLU A 81 -3.76 8.65 -9.80
CA GLU A 81 -4.36 9.70 -8.95
C GLU A 81 -4.51 9.24 -7.50
N VAL A 82 -4.97 8.00 -7.28
CA VAL A 82 -5.06 7.39 -5.95
C VAL A 82 -3.66 7.21 -5.36
N TYR A 83 -2.71 6.73 -6.15
CA TYR A 83 -1.32 6.57 -5.73
C TYR A 83 -0.72 7.89 -5.26
N GLN A 84 -0.83 8.95 -6.04
CA GLN A 84 -0.30 10.28 -5.71
C GLN A 84 -0.90 10.86 -4.43
N LYS A 85 -2.18 10.55 -4.13
CA LYS A 85 -2.81 10.96 -2.87
C LYS A 85 -2.23 10.24 -1.66
N LEU A 86 -1.83 8.99 -1.83
CA LEU A 86 -1.30 8.15 -0.75
C LEU A 86 0.21 8.30 -0.56
N ALA A 87 0.95 8.40 -1.66
CA ALA A 87 2.40 8.56 -1.67
C ALA A 87 2.83 9.82 -0.92
N HIS A 88 3.96 9.75 -0.24
CA HIS A 88 4.58 10.91 0.40
C HIS A 88 5.57 11.62 -0.54
N ARG A 89 6.14 10.90 -1.52
CA ARG A 89 7.11 11.45 -2.48
C ARG A 89 6.63 11.23 -3.91
N GLU A 90 7.04 12.11 -4.82
CA GLU A 90 6.63 12.07 -6.24
C GLU A 90 7.30 10.92 -7.04
N THR A 91 8.43 10.39 -6.56
CA THR A 91 9.29 9.45 -7.29
C THR A 91 9.21 8.00 -6.77
N THR A 92 8.07 7.57 -6.25
CA THR A 92 7.98 6.30 -5.53
C THR A 92 7.68 5.10 -6.42
N GLU A 93 8.05 3.92 -5.91
CA GLU A 93 8.21 2.66 -6.63
C GLU A 93 6.88 1.96 -7.01
N GLY A 94 5.79 2.72 -7.07
CA GLY A 94 4.48 2.24 -7.50
C GLY A 94 3.75 1.35 -6.49
N ILE A 95 4.28 1.17 -5.28
CA ILE A 95 3.75 0.23 -4.27
C ILE A 95 3.52 0.88 -2.90
N LEU A 96 2.41 0.52 -2.26
CA LEU A 96 2.13 0.77 -0.85
C LEU A 96 1.60 -0.51 -0.19
N ALA A 97 1.77 -0.64 1.11
CA ALA A 97 1.15 -1.72 1.86
C ALA A 97 0.72 -1.29 3.27
N VAL A 98 -0.14 -2.11 3.87
CA VAL A 98 -0.60 -2.01 5.27
C VAL A 98 -0.37 -3.33 5.96
#